data_AF-A0A174CU94-F1
#
_entry.id   AF-A0A174CU94-F1
#
_cell.length_a   1.000
_cell.length_b   1.000
_cell.length_c   1.000
_cell.angle_alpha   90.00
_cell.angle_beta   90.00
_cell.angle_gamma   90.00
#
_symmetry.space_group_name_H-M   'P 1'
#
loop_
_entity.id
_entity.type
_entity.pdbx_description
1 polymer ?
#
loop_
_entity_poly.entity_id
_entity_poly.type
_entity_poly.pdbx_seq_one_letter_code
_entity_poly.pdbx_strand_id
1 'polypeptide(L)'
;MQFEIIAMRGENRIPLLYESAGIKKLISICSNLVACYNRESYCLVIDELDSGVYEYLLGECLEVMQDKAKGQLVFTSHNLRPLEILENDSLLYTTVNPENCYIKSKRS
;
A
#
# COMPACT_ATOMS: atom_id res chain seq x y z
N MET A 1 29.18 -11.20 -12.00
CA MET A 1 28.79 -11.62 -10.64
C MET A 1 27.32 -11.26 -10.47
N GLN A 2 26.44 -12.22 -10.21
CA GLN A 2 25.00 -11.99 -10.08
C GLN A 2 24.61 -12.21 -8.62
N PHE A 3 23.98 -11.21 -8.02
CA PHE A 3 23.46 -11.29 -6.65
C PHE A 3 21.97 -11.61 -6.71
N GLU A 4 21.50 -12.51 -5.85
CA GLU A 4 20.11 -12.91 -5.76
C GLU A 4 19.60 -12.72 -4.32
N ILE A 5 18.41 -12.14 -4.19
CA ILE A 5 17.71 -12.02 -2.91
C ILE A 5 16.95 -13.33 -2.67
N ILE A 6 17.12 -13.91 -1.49
CA ILE A 6 16.50 -15.19 -1.10
C ILE A 6 15.54 -14.94 0.07
N ALA A 7 14.29 -15.34 -0.08
CA ALA A 7 13.32 -15.41 0.99
C ALA A 7 13.51 -16.71 1.79
N MET A 8 13.60 -16.57 3.12
CA MET A 8 13.71 -17.70 4.04
C MET A 8 12.32 -18.05 4.59
N ARG A 9 11.83 -19.27 4.31
CA ARG A 9 10.55 -19.79 4.84
C ARG A 9 10.82 -21.05 5.64
N GLY A 10 11.15 -20.87 6.92
CA GLY A 10 11.70 -21.95 7.75
C GLY A 10 13.06 -22.38 7.17
N GLU A 11 13.17 -23.67 6.84
CA GLU A 11 14.37 -24.22 6.19
C GLU A 11 14.40 -24.00 4.67
N ASN A 12 13.27 -23.61 4.06
CA ASN A 12 13.17 -23.42 2.62
C ASN A 12 13.78 -22.09 2.18
N ARG A 13 14.56 -22.15 1.10
CA ARG A 13 15.17 -21.00 0.43
C ARG A 13 14.46 -20.77 -0.91
N ILE A 14 13.73 -19.67 -1.00
CA ILE A 14 12.97 -19.33 -2.21
C ILE A 14 13.59 -18.09 -2.81
N PRO A 15 14.19 -18.19 -4.01
CA PRO A 15 14.63 -17.02 -4.74
C PRO A 15 13.50 -16.01 -4.94
N LEU A 16 13.79 -14.72 -4.79
CA LEU A 16 12.81 -13.65 -4.99
C LEU A 16 12.18 -13.72 -6.38
N LEU A 17 12.88 -14.24 -7.39
CA LEU A 17 12.35 -14.47 -8.74
C LEU A 17 11.05 -15.29 -8.73
N TYR A 18 10.89 -16.23 -7.79
CA TYR A 18 9.72 -17.11 -7.69
C TYR A 18 8.61 -16.57 -6.78
N GLU A 19 8.81 -15.45 -6.10
CA GLU A 19 7.75 -14.79 -5.32
C GLU A 19 6.70 -14.12 -6.22
N SER A 20 5.51 -13.90 -5.67
CA SER A 20 4.43 -13.24 -6.41
C SER A 20 4.78 -11.79 -6.74
N ALA A 21 4.11 -11.24 -7.76
CA ALA A 21 4.28 -9.83 -8.12
C ALA A 21 3.96 -8.89 -6.94
N GLY A 22 2.93 -9.20 -6.15
CA GLY A 22 2.59 -8.44 -4.95
C GLY A 22 3.65 -8.49 -3.87
N ILE A 23 4.23 -9.66 -3.59
CA ILE A 23 5.32 -9.78 -2.61
C ILE A 23 6.55 -9.00 -3.08
N LYS A 24 6.91 -9.10 -4.37
CA LYS A 24 7.99 -8.30 -4.96
C LYS A 24 7.72 -6.80 -4.85
N LYS A 25 6.48 -6.36 -5.10
CA LYS A 25 6.06 -4.95 -4.95
C LYS A 25 6.16 -4.50 -3.49
N LEU A 26 5.63 -5.28 -2.55
CA LEU A 26 5.73 -4.97 -1.12
C LEU A 26 7.20 -4.82 -0.69
N ILE A 27 8.06 -5.79 -1.05
CA ILE A 27 9.49 -5.73 -0.74
C ILE A 27 10.15 -4.48 -1.33
N SER A 28 9.81 -4.10 -2.58
CA SER A 28 10.41 -2.92 -3.22
C SER A 28 10.00 -1.60 -2.55
N ILE A 29 8.80 -1.53 -1.96
CA ILE A 29 8.31 -0.33 -1.26
C ILE A 29 8.50 -0.39 0.27
N CYS A 30 8.89 -1.53 0.85
CA CYS A 30 9.00 -1.71 2.31
C CYS A 30 9.85 -0.63 2.99
N SER A 31 11.02 -0.29 2.44
CA SER A 31 11.88 0.75 3.01
C SER A 31 11.22 2.13 2.99
N ASN A 32 10.45 2.43 1.95
CA ASN A 32 9.67 3.67 1.84
C ASN A 32 8.52 3.70 2.84
N LEU A 33 7.79 2.59 3.01
CA LEU A 33 6.75 2.47 4.03
C LEU A 33 7.31 2.69 5.43
N VAL A 34 8.47 2.10 5.75
CA VAL A 34 9.15 2.32 7.05
C VAL A 34 9.59 3.78 7.23
N ALA A 35 10.09 4.42 6.18
CA ALA A 35 10.45 5.84 6.23
C ALA A 35 9.22 6.72 6.47
N CYS A 36 8.14 6.47 5.73
CA CYS A 36 6.85 7.15 5.87
C CYS A 36 6.27 6.97 7.28
N TYR A 37 6.34 5.75 7.83
CA TYR A 37 5.86 5.46 9.16
C TYR A 37 6.58 6.27 10.25
N ASN A 38 7.89 6.49 10.10
CA ASN A 38 8.72 7.06 11.17
C ASN A 38 9.02 8.57 11.04
N ARG A 39 8.73 9.20 9.90
CA ARG A 39 9.17 10.58 9.59
C ARG A 39 7.97 11.45 9.22
N GLU A 40 7.71 12.46 10.04
CA GLU A 40 6.60 13.40 9.85
C GLU A 40 6.70 14.20 8.55
N SER A 41 7.92 14.58 8.14
CA SER A 41 8.15 15.33 6.90
C SER A 41 8.13 14.45 5.62
N TYR A 42 7.81 13.15 5.74
CA TYR A 42 7.86 12.22 4.62
C TYR A 42 6.48 12.01 4.01
N CYS A 43 6.36 12.27 2.72
CA CYS A 43 5.16 11.98 1.93
C CYS A 43 5.50 10.91 0.90
N LEU A 44 4.78 9.79 0.96
CA LEU A 44 4.94 8.65 0.07
C LEU A 44 3.72 8.56 -0.83
N VAL A 45 3.92 8.64 -2.14
CA VAL A 45 2.87 8.52 -3.15
C VAL A 45 3.07 7.24 -3.95
N ILE A 46 2.09 6.35 -3.96
CA ILE A 46 2.17 5.04 -4.63
C ILE A 46 0.99 4.86 -5.58
N ASP A 47 1.29 4.60 -6.85
CA ASP A 47 0.27 4.21 -7.81
C ASP A 47 -0.07 2.72 -7.71
N GLU A 48 -1.36 2.42 -7.79
CA GLU A 48 -2.00 1.10 -7.73
C GLU A 48 -1.45 0.22 -6.61
N LEU A 49 -1.41 0.71 -5.35
CA LEU A 49 -0.76 0.01 -4.23
C LEU A 49 -1.24 -1.44 -4.07
N ASP A 50 -2.50 -1.70 -4.41
CA ASP A 50 -3.18 -2.99 -4.38
C ASP A 50 -2.79 -3.96 -5.51
N SER A 51 -2.08 -3.51 -6.54
CA SER A 51 -1.73 -4.31 -7.71
C SER A 51 -0.93 -5.57 -7.35
N GLY A 52 -1.57 -6.73 -7.48
CA GLY A 52 -1.02 -8.05 -7.20
C GLY A 52 -0.82 -8.38 -5.71
N VAL A 53 -1.17 -7.45 -4.80
CA VAL A 53 -1.08 -7.63 -3.35
C VAL A 53 -2.35 -8.30 -2.84
N TYR A 54 -2.20 -9.27 -1.94
CA TYR A 54 -3.34 -9.93 -1.33
C TYR A 54 -4.10 -8.98 -0.40
N GLU A 55 -5.43 -8.94 -0.50
CA GLU A 55 -6.30 -7.99 0.22
C GLU A 55 -6.08 -7.99 1.73
N TYR A 56 -5.86 -9.17 2.31
CA TYR A 56 -5.56 -9.28 3.74
C TYR A 56 -4.28 -8.51 4.10
N LEU A 57 -3.18 -8.71 3.35
CA LEU A 57 -1.91 -8.02 3.59
C LEU A 57 -2.02 -6.51 3.35
N LEU A 58 -2.78 -6.11 2.33
CA LEU A 58 -3.08 -4.70 2.08
C LEU A 58 -3.80 -4.09 3.29
N GLY A 59 -4.82 -4.77 3.82
CA GLY A 59 -5.56 -4.33 5.00
C GLY A 59 -4.66 -4.13 6.21
N GLU A 60 -3.86 -5.14 6.57
CA GLU A 60 -2.93 -5.06 7.72
C GLU A 60 -1.93 -3.91 7.56
N CYS A 61 -1.41 -3.70 6.34
CA CYS A 61 -0.51 -2.60 6.05
C CYS A 61 -1.19 -1.25 6.26
N LEU A 62 -2.39 -1.08 5.71
CA LEU A 62 -3.14 0.18 5.81
C LEU A 62 -3.57 0.49 7.25
N GLU A 63 -3.97 -0.51 8.02
CA GLU A 63 -4.33 -0.36 9.43
C GLU A 63 -3.14 0.16 10.26
N VAL A 64 -1.95 -0.44 10.09
CA VAL A 64 -0.72 0.01 10.75
C VAL A 64 -0.34 1.44 10.32
N MET A 65 -0.48 1.74 9.03
CA MET A 65 -0.14 3.06 8.50
C MET A 65 -1.09 4.14 9.03
N GLN A 66 -2.39 3.88 9.07
CA GLN A 66 -3.38 4.83 9.57
C GLN A 66 -3.23 5.10 11.08
N ASP A 67 -2.97 4.06 11.89
CA ASP A 67 -2.95 4.19 13.34
C ASP A 67 -1.71 4.97 13.85
N LYS A 68 -0.53 4.74 13.25
CA LYS A 68 0.75 5.17 13.85
C LYS A 68 1.74 5.83 12.91
N ALA A 69 1.47 5.91 11.60
CA ALA A 69 2.42 6.58 10.72
C ALA A 69 2.50 8.07 11.03
N LYS A 70 3.73 8.59 11.11
CA LYS A 70 3.99 10.02 11.30
C LYS A 70 3.89 10.80 9.99
N GLY A 71 4.31 10.19 8.89
CA GLY A 71 4.27 10.78 7.55
C GLY A 71 2.94 10.55 6.84
N GLN A 72 2.86 11.01 5.59
CA GLN A 72 1.66 10.89 4.77
C GLN A 72 1.82 9.82 3.69
N LEU A 73 0.92 8.83 3.67
CA LEU A 73 0.80 7.86 2.59
C LEU A 73 -0.38 8.25 1.69
N VAL A 74 -0.11 8.48 0.41
CA VAL A 74 -1.12 8.72 -0.63
C VAL A 74 -1.01 7.60 -1.65
N PHE A 75 -2.12 6.98 -2.03
CA PHE A 75 -2.11 5.93 -3.02
C PHE A 75 -3.39 5.86 -3.84
N THR A 76 -3.31 5.20 -4.99
CA THR A 76 -4.48 4.79 -5.77
C THR A 76 -4.73 3.30 -5.58
N SER A 77 -6.00 2.91 -5.65
CA SER A 77 -6.45 1.53 -5.47
C SER A 77 -7.74 1.34 -6.26
N HIS A 78 -7.88 0.18 -6.89
CA HIS A 78 -9.14 -0.30 -7.46
C HIS A 78 -9.86 -1.28 -6.53
N ASN A 79 -9.17 -1.77 -5.49
CA ASN A 79 -9.70 -2.65 -4.48
C ASN A 79 -10.63 -1.91 -3.49
N LEU A 80 -11.62 -2.61 -2.96
CA LEU A 80 -12.56 -2.09 -1.95
C LEU A 80 -12.00 -2.14 -0.53
N ARG A 81 -10.96 -2.93 -0.28
CA ARG A 81 -10.34 -3.12 1.04
C ARG A 81 -9.92 -1.81 1.72
N PRO A 82 -9.31 -0.82 1.04
CA PRO A 82 -9.05 0.48 1.65
C PRO A 82 -10.30 1.19 2.16
N LEU A 83 -11.46 1.00 1.52
CA LEU A 83 -12.73 1.61 1.95
C LEU A 83 -13.27 1.00 3.25
N GLU A 84 -12.90 -0.25 3.53
CA GLU A 84 -13.30 -0.96 4.76
C GLU A 84 -12.42 -0.60 5.95
N ILE A 85 -11.14 -0.30 5.69
CA ILE A 85 -10.12 -0.09 6.73
C ILE A 85 -9.95 1.40 7.05
N LEU A 86 -9.88 2.26 6.02
CA LEU A 86 -9.54 3.67 6.21
C LEU A 86 -10.72 4.50 6.72
N GLU A 87 -10.41 5.50 7.54
CA GLU A 87 -11.36 6.55 7.92
C GLU A 87 -11.86 7.33 6.69
N ASN A 88 -13.13 7.72 6.71
CA ASN A 88 -13.79 8.38 5.56
C ASN A 88 -13.07 9.65 5.08
N ASP A 89 -12.48 10.43 5.99
CA ASP A 89 -11.78 11.67 5.65
C ASP A 89 -10.50 11.44 4.82
N SER A 90 -9.99 10.20 4.83
CA SER A 90 -8.84 9.75 4.06
C SER A 90 -9.20 9.22 2.67
N LEU A 91 -10.49 9.18 2.31
CA LEU A 91 -10.97 8.58 1.05
C LEU A 91 -11.38 9.64 0.02
N LEU A 92 -10.81 9.52 -1.17
CA LEU A 92 -11.17 10.30 -2.35
C LEU A 92 -11.55 9.35 -3.49
N TYR A 93 -12.73 9.55 -4.07
CA TYR A 93 -13.26 8.71 -5.15
C TYR A 93 -13.10 9.42 -6.49
N THR A 94 -12.53 8.74 -7.46
CA THR A 94 -12.48 9.21 -8.85
C THR A 94 -13.77 8.81 -9.59
N THR A 95 -14.35 9.73 -10.36
CA THR A 95 -15.53 9.45 -11.19
C THR A 95 -15.30 9.78 -12.66
N VAL A 96 -16.15 9.22 -13.53
CA VAL A 96 -16.14 9.50 -14.97
C VAL A 96 -16.82 10.84 -15.32
N ASN A 97 -17.37 11.57 -14.34
CA ASN A 97 -18.00 12.87 -14.59
C ASN A 97 -16.91 13.95 -14.76
N PRO A 98 -16.73 14.52 -15.96
CA PRO A 98 -15.67 15.51 -16.22
C PRO A 98 -15.83 16.80 -15.41
N GLU A 99 -17.06 17.13 -14.98
CA GLU A 99 -17.35 18.31 -14.14
C GLU A 99 -17.09 18.04 -12.65
N ASN A 100 -17.01 16.76 -12.24
CA ASN A 100 -16.83 16.36 -10.85
C ASN A 100 -16.03 15.06 -10.74
N CYS A 101 -14.78 15.11 -11.20
CA CYS A 101 -13.90 13.94 -11.28
C CYS A 101 -13.52 13.38 -9.90
N TYR A 102 -13.70 14.14 -8.82
CA TYR A 102 -13.29 13.76 -7.47
C TYR A 102 -14.39 14.04 -6.46
N ILE A 103 -14.83 12.99 -5.76
CA ILE A 103 -15.88 13.09 -4.74
C ILE A 103 -15.30 12.61 -3.41
N LYS A 104 -15.61 13.30 -2.32
CA LYS A 104 -15.34 12.81 -0.95
C LYS A 104 -16.59 12.16 -0.39
N SER A 105 -16.44 11.04 0.30
CA SER A 105 -17.55 10.44 1.05
C SER A 105 -17.93 11.36 2.21
N LYS A 106 -19.16 11.87 2.21
CA LYS A 106 -19.78 12.47 3.39
C LYS A 106 -20.64 11.38 4.02
N ARG A 107 -20.17 10.72 5.08
CA ARG A 107 -21.08 9.98 5.96
C ARG A 107 -21.53 10.92 7.07
N SER A 108 -22.84 11.15 7.10
CA SER A 108 -23.57 11.83 8.17
C SER A 108 -23.51 11.08 9.49
#